data_AF-A0A4V1UEX6-F1
#
_entry.id   AF-A0A4V1UEX6-F1
#
_cell.length_a   1.000
_cell.length_b   1.000
_cell.length_c   1.000
_cell.angle_alpha   90.00
_cell.angle_beta   90.00
_cell.angle_gamma   90.00
#
_symmetry.space_group_name_H-M   'P 1'
#
loop_
_entity.id
_entity.type
_entity.pdbx_description
1 polymer ?
#
loop_
_entity_poly.entity_id
_entity_poly.type
_entity_poly.pdbx_seq_one_letter_code
_entity_poly.pdbx_strand_id
1 'polypeptide(L)'
;ILLNQVGSLLIVTIWFSVLFRFLPEGRPKWRVAIAGGAFTGVLFTIGKLVLGSLLALSNIQNIYGAAGSFVLILLFVFYVSFIFYYGAMFTFFWAKNTGSEITAGKYAYQFEQTKMADHED
;
A
#
# COMPACT_ATOMS: atom_id res chain seq x y z
N ILE A 1 -25.67 9.79 4.62
CA ILE A 1 -24.60 8.86 5.08
C ILE A 1 -23.77 8.34 3.90
N LEU A 2 -24.39 7.70 2.91
CA LEU A 2 -23.68 7.13 1.73
C LEU A 2 -22.89 8.17 0.92
N LEU A 3 -23.44 9.37 0.67
CA LEU A 3 -22.76 10.43 -0.09
C LEU A 3 -21.46 10.90 0.56
N ASN A 4 -21.43 10.98 1.90
CA ASN A 4 -20.24 11.36 2.66
C ASN A 4 -19.17 10.26 2.63
N GLN A 5 -19.58 8.98 2.70
CA GLN A 5 -18.65 7.86 2.58
C GLN A 5 -18.01 7.78 1.19
N VAL A 6 -18.79 7.93 0.12
CA VAL A 6 -18.27 7.93 -1.24
C VAL A 6 -17.33 9.12 -1.48
N GLY A 7 -17.69 10.32 -1.01
CA GLY A 7 -16.82 11.49 -1.10
C GLY A 7 -15.49 11.31 -0.34
N SER A 8 -15.54 10.75 0.87
CA SER A 8 -14.34 10.44 1.65
C SER A 8 -13.48 9.37 0.97
N LEU A 9 -14.09 8.35 0.38
CA LEU A 9 -13.37 7.31 -0.35
C LEU A 9 -12.67 7.88 -1.58
N LEU A 10 -13.34 8.74 -2.34
CA LEU A 10 -12.76 9.45 -3.48
C LEU A 10 -11.58 10.32 -3.05
N ILE A 11 -11.70 11.08 -1.96
CA ILE A 11 -10.61 11.93 -1.47
C ILE A 11 -9.38 11.08 -1.11
N VAL A 12 -9.59 9.95 -0.42
CA VAL A 12 -8.53 9.02 0.00
C VAL A 12 -7.88 8.38 -1.23
N THR A 13 -8.67 7.91 -2.19
CA THR A 13 -8.16 7.35 -3.45
C THR A 13 -7.30 8.36 -4.21
N ILE A 14 -7.75 9.61 -4.34
CA ILE A 14 -6.97 10.68 -4.99
C ILE A 14 -5.66 10.91 -4.22
N TRP A 15 -5.73 10.99 -2.88
CA TRP A 15 -4.56 11.17 -2.03
C TRP A 15 -3.53 10.06 -2.22
N PHE A 16 -3.96 8.79 -2.19
CA PHE A 16 -3.07 7.65 -2.42
C PHE A 16 -2.55 7.59 -3.86
N SER A 17 -3.35 7.96 -4.86
CA SER A 17 -2.88 8.07 -6.24
C SER A 17 -1.79 9.12 -6.39
N VAL A 18 -1.94 10.29 -5.76
CA VAL A 18 -0.89 11.32 -5.73
C VAL A 18 0.33 10.78 -4.99
N LEU A 19 0.12 10.12 -3.85
CA LEU A 19 1.21 9.54 -3.07
C LEU A 19 2.02 8.53 -3.91
N PHE A 20 1.40 7.55 -4.55
CA PHE A 20 2.10 6.58 -5.39
C PHE A 20 2.69 7.18 -6.67
N ARG A 21 2.28 8.39 -7.08
CA ARG A 21 2.88 9.13 -8.19
C ARG A 21 4.14 9.87 -7.77
N PHE A 22 4.15 10.44 -6.56
CA PHE A 22 5.24 11.27 -6.04
C PHE A 22 6.29 10.48 -5.24
N LEU A 23 5.91 9.33 -4.67
CA LEU A 23 6.81 8.51 -3.87
C LEU A 23 7.88 7.77 -4.70
N PRO A 24 7.59 7.21 -5.89
CA PRO A 24 8.58 6.52 -6.70
C PRO A 24 9.35 7.48 -7.60
N GLU A 25 10.69 7.40 -7.59
CA GLU A 25 11.55 8.15 -8.53
C GLU A 25 11.27 7.78 -10.01
N GLY A 26 10.83 6.54 -10.25
CA GLY A 26 10.35 6.09 -11.55
C GLY A 26 8.93 6.57 -11.82
N ARG A 27 8.78 7.76 -12.40
CA ARG A 27 7.52 8.47 -12.66
C ARG A 27 6.42 7.58 -13.27
N PRO A 28 5.48 6.99 -12.50
CA PRO A 28 4.48 6.07 -13.03
C PRO A 28 3.40 6.87 -13.76
N LYS A 29 2.93 6.44 -14.95
CA LYS A 29 1.88 7.16 -15.70
C LYS A 29 0.61 7.35 -14.83
N TRP A 30 -0.10 8.47 -15.02
CA TRP A 30 -1.31 8.82 -14.24
C TRP A 30 -2.36 7.71 -14.19
N ARG A 31 -2.53 6.93 -15.27
CA ARG A 31 -3.45 5.78 -15.30
C ARG A 31 -3.06 4.67 -14.31
N VAL A 32 -1.76 4.43 -14.13
CA VAL A 32 -1.22 3.43 -13.20
C VAL A 32 -1.44 3.89 -11.75
N ALA A 33 -1.16 5.17 -11.49
CA ALA A 33 -1.35 5.76 -10.16
C ALA A 33 -2.82 5.79 -9.73
N ILE A 34 -3.76 6.02 -10.66
CA ILE A 34 -5.21 5.95 -10.40
C ILE A 34 -5.63 4.51 -10.10
N ALA A 35 -5.14 3.51 -10.85
CA ALA A 35 -5.44 2.12 -10.57
C ALA A 35 -4.91 1.68 -9.18
N GLY A 36 -3.69 2.08 -8.83
CA GLY A 36 -3.12 1.84 -7.50
C GLY A 36 -3.88 2.52 -6.37
N GLY A 37 -4.22 3.81 -6.52
CA GLY A 37 -5.01 4.54 -5.52
C GLY A 37 -6.44 4.03 -5.38
N ALA A 38 -7.05 3.52 -6.45
CA ALA A 38 -8.37 2.89 -6.38
C ALA A 38 -8.31 1.58 -5.59
N PHE A 39 -7.32 0.73 -5.87
CA PHE A 39 -7.10 -0.51 -5.12
C PHE A 39 -6.83 -0.25 -3.64
N THR A 40 -5.94 0.71 -3.35
CA THR A 40 -5.63 1.13 -1.99
C THR A 40 -6.81 1.78 -1.28
N GLY A 41 -7.64 2.56 -1.96
CA GLY A 41 -8.85 3.16 -1.37
C GLY A 41 -9.87 2.12 -0.91
N VAL A 42 -10.05 1.03 -1.68
CA VAL A 42 -10.87 -0.11 -1.28
C VAL A 42 -10.27 -0.78 -0.04
N LEU A 43 -8.96 -1.03 -0.06
CA LEU A 43 -8.26 -1.66 1.07
C LEU A 43 -8.38 -0.81 2.35
N PHE A 44 -8.17 0.50 2.24
CA PHE A 44 -8.31 1.45 3.34
C PHE A 44 -9.72 1.47 3.93
N THR A 45 -10.75 1.34 3.08
CA THR A 45 -12.15 1.29 3.52
C THR A 45 -12.41 0.03 4.35
N ILE A 46 -11.95 -1.13 3.87
CA ILE A 46 -12.00 -2.39 4.63
C ILE A 46 -11.24 -2.23 5.95
N GLY A 47 -10.08 -1.60 5.91
CA GLY A 47 -9.27 -1.28 7.08
C GLY A 47 -9.96 -0.48 8.14
N LYS A 48 -10.58 0.61 7.73
CA LYS A 48 -11.36 1.47 8.62
C LYS A 48 -12.48 0.68 9.30
N LEU A 49 -13.11 -0.24 8.59
CA LEU A 49 -14.15 -1.11 9.16
C LEU A 49 -13.55 -2.14 10.13
N VAL A 50 -12.43 -2.78 9.78
CA VAL A 50 -11.74 -3.75 10.64
C VAL A 50 -11.22 -3.07 11.91
N LEU A 51 -10.53 -1.95 11.79
CA LEU A 51 -10.07 -1.13 12.91
C LEU A 51 -11.27 -0.63 13.71
N GLY A 52 -12.29 -0.07 13.06
CA GLY A 52 -13.49 0.41 13.74
C GLY A 52 -14.19 -0.68 14.56
N SER A 53 -14.36 -1.88 13.98
CA SER A 53 -14.95 -3.02 14.69
C SER A 53 -14.03 -3.55 15.79
N LEU A 54 -12.72 -3.67 15.55
CA LEU A 54 -11.78 -4.07 16.60
C LEU A 54 -11.82 -3.07 17.75
N LEU A 55 -11.73 -1.77 17.49
CA LEU A 55 -11.79 -0.72 18.50
C LEU A 55 -13.15 -0.64 19.21
N ALA A 56 -14.27 -0.91 18.52
CA ALA A 56 -15.62 -0.79 19.08
C ALA A 56 -16.11 -2.05 19.82
N LEU A 57 -15.73 -3.25 19.36
CA LEU A 57 -16.19 -4.52 19.95
C LEU A 57 -15.23 -5.07 21.01
N SER A 58 -13.95 -4.72 20.95
CA SER A 58 -13.00 -5.38 21.82
C SER A 58 -12.84 -4.65 23.16
N ASN A 59 -13.09 -5.42 24.20
CA ASN A 59 -12.53 -5.24 25.53
C ASN A 59 -10.98 -5.35 25.50
N ILE A 60 -10.29 -4.71 24.54
CA ILE A 60 -8.81 -4.64 24.48
C ILE A 60 -8.27 -4.01 25.77
N GLN A 61 -9.00 -3.08 26.39
CA GLN A 61 -8.69 -2.58 27.73
C GLN A 61 -8.70 -3.68 28.80
N ASN A 62 -9.55 -4.70 28.68
CA ASN A 62 -9.63 -5.78 29.67
C ASN A 62 -8.51 -6.82 29.50
N ILE A 63 -8.06 -7.09 28.27
CA ILE A 63 -7.00 -8.06 27.96
C ILE A 63 -5.60 -7.44 28.08
N TYR A 64 -5.43 -6.21 27.58
CA TYR A 64 -4.13 -5.54 27.49
C TYR A 64 -3.94 -4.44 28.55
N GLY A 65 -4.95 -4.15 29.38
CA GLY A 65 -4.86 -3.19 30.48
C GLY A 65 -4.38 -1.81 30.03
N ALA A 66 -3.49 -1.20 30.81
CA ALA A 66 -2.87 0.10 30.51
C ALA A 66 -2.02 0.11 29.22
N ALA A 67 -1.56 -1.06 28.73
CA ALA A 67 -0.79 -1.17 27.50
C ALA A 67 -1.66 -1.22 26.22
N GLY A 68 -2.98 -1.26 26.36
CA GLY A 68 -3.91 -1.34 25.22
C GLY A 68 -3.72 -0.22 24.19
N SER A 69 -3.41 1.01 24.64
CA SER A 69 -3.15 2.14 23.74
C SER A 69 -1.93 1.92 22.83
N PHE A 70 -0.85 1.33 23.34
CA PHE A 70 0.34 1.02 22.55
C PHE A 70 0.04 -0.06 21.49
N VAL A 71 -0.69 -1.10 21.87
CA VAL A 71 -1.08 -2.18 20.94
C VAL A 71 -1.97 -1.64 19.83
N LEU A 72 -2.93 -0.76 20.16
CA LEU A 72 -3.81 -0.12 19.17
C LEU A 72 -3.03 0.75 18.17
N ILE A 73 -2.09 1.57 18.65
CA ILE A 73 -1.25 2.39 17.78
C ILE A 73 -0.38 1.49 16.89
N LEU A 74 0.24 0.45 17.46
CA LEU A 74 1.08 -0.47 16.70
C LEU A 74 0.29 -1.19 15.61
N LEU A 75 -0.91 -1.68 15.94
CA LEU A 75 -1.81 -2.32 14.99
C LEU A 75 -2.22 -1.35 13.88
N PHE A 76 -2.54 -0.10 14.23
CA PHE A 76 -2.87 0.93 13.25
C PHE A 76 -1.70 1.21 12.29
N VAL A 77 -0.48 1.41 12.83
CA VAL A 77 0.71 1.65 12.01
C VAL A 77 1.03 0.43 11.13
N PHE A 78 0.96 -0.77 11.68
CA PHE A 78 1.21 -2.00 10.93
C PHE A 78 0.19 -2.18 9.80
N TYR A 79 -1.07 -1.87 10.08
CA TYR A 79 -2.14 -1.89 9.10
C TYR A 79 -1.90 -0.88 7.96
N VAL A 80 -1.54 0.35 8.29
CA VAL A 80 -1.18 1.38 7.30
C VAL A 80 -0.02 0.90 6.44
N SER A 81 1.08 0.42 7.03
CA SER A 81 2.24 -0.11 6.31
C SER A 81 1.88 -1.20 5.32
N PHE A 82 0.98 -2.13 5.69
CA PHE A 82 0.51 -3.17 4.77
C PHE A 82 -0.22 -2.60 3.56
N ILE A 83 -1.12 -1.64 3.77
CA ILE A 83 -1.84 -1.01 2.65
C ILE A 83 -0.86 -0.35 1.68
N PHE A 84 0.13 0.35 2.22
CA PHE A 84 1.17 1.00 1.42
C PHE A 84 1.97 -0.02 0.62
N TYR A 85 2.40 -1.12 1.24
CA TYR A 85 3.19 -2.16 0.59
C TYR A 85 2.42 -2.85 -0.54
N TYR A 86 1.17 -3.28 -0.27
CA TYR A 86 0.33 -3.90 -1.30
C TYR A 86 -0.03 -2.93 -2.42
N GLY A 87 -0.35 -1.68 -2.10
CA GLY A 87 -0.66 -0.65 -3.10
C GLY A 87 0.52 -0.33 -4.02
N ALA A 88 1.73 -0.25 -3.46
CA ALA A 88 2.96 -0.05 -4.24
C ALA A 88 3.25 -1.24 -5.15
N MET A 89 3.14 -2.47 -4.63
CA MET A 89 3.37 -3.69 -5.42
C MET A 89 2.37 -3.83 -6.57
N PHE A 90 1.10 -3.51 -6.32
CA PHE A 90 0.06 -3.49 -7.37
C PHE A 90 0.38 -2.44 -8.44
N THR A 91 0.77 -1.23 -8.02
CA THR A 91 1.17 -0.15 -8.95
C THR A 91 2.35 -0.58 -9.83
N PHE A 92 3.34 -1.27 -9.26
CA PHE A 92 4.49 -1.80 -9.99
C PHE A 92 4.10 -2.85 -11.04
N PHE A 93 3.31 -3.85 -10.65
CA PHE A 93 2.90 -4.92 -11.57
C PHE A 93 1.97 -4.38 -12.68
N TRP A 94 1.08 -3.45 -12.35
CA TRP A 94 0.18 -2.82 -13.32
C TRP A 94 0.95 -1.97 -14.34
N ALA A 95 2.01 -1.29 -13.92
CA ALA A 95 2.90 -0.57 -14.84
C ALA A 95 3.64 -1.52 -15.79
N LYS A 96 4.17 -2.63 -15.26
CA LYS A 96 4.83 -3.70 -16.04
C LYS A 96 3.89 -4.27 -17.11
N ASN A 97 2.63 -4.55 -16.75
CA ASN A 97 1.65 -5.10 -17.67
C ASN A 97 1.16 -4.08 -18.72
N THR A 98 1.22 -2.77 -18.43
CA THR A 98 0.77 -1.70 -19.34
C THR A 98 1.88 -1.25 -20.31
N GLY A 99 2.97 -2.00 -20.44
CA GLY A 99 4.13 -1.64 -21.29
C GLY A 99 4.75 -0.28 -20.91
N SER A 100 4.51 0.15 -19.68
CA SER A 100 5.03 1.38 -19.12
C SER A 100 6.15 0.97 -18.19
N GLU A 101 7.29 0.57 -18.76
CA GLU A 101 8.47 0.29 -17.96
C GLU A 101 8.67 1.47 -17.02
N ILE A 102 8.54 1.19 -15.72
CA ILE A 102 8.99 2.11 -14.70
C ILE A 102 10.49 2.11 -14.91
N THR A 103 10.98 3.07 -15.69
CA THR A 103 12.41 3.22 -15.94
C THR A 103 13.04 3.39 -14.58
N ALA A 104 13.63 2.30 -14.10
CA ALA A 104 14.31 2.28 -12.84
C ALA A 104 15.42 3.34 -12.98
N GLY A 105 15.52 4.24 -12.00
CA GLY A 105 16.47 5.34 -12.06
C GLY A 105 17.88 4.81 -12.38
N LYS A 106 18.74 5.68 -12.89
CA LYS A 106 20.10 5.46 -13.41
C LYS A 106 21.04 4.51 -12.62
N TYR A 107 20.64 4.02 -11.45
CA TYR A 107 21.37 3.15 -10.52
C TYR A 107 20.70 1.78 -10.24
N ALA A 108 19.55 1.48 -10.85
CA ALA A 108 18.86 0.21 -10.63
C ALA A 108 19.35 -0.86 -11.61
N TYR A 109 20.37 -1.60 -11.18
CA TYR A 109 20.85 -2.78 -11.90
C TYR A 109 19.92 -3.96 -11.65
N GLN A 110 19.35 -4.50 -12.72
CA GLN A 110 18.56 -5.72 -12.69
C GLN A 110 19.54 -6.90 -12.64
N PHE A 111 19.78 -7.45 -11.45
CA PHE A 111 20.62 -8.63 -11.30
C PHE A 111 19.88 -9.85 -11.86
N GLU A 112 20.16 -10.17 -13.12
CA GLU A 112 19.91 -11.49 -13.66
C GLU A 112 20.99 -12.40 -13.07
N GLN A 113 20.61 -13.31 -12.17
CA GLN A 113 21.54 -14.32 -11.68
C GLN A 113 21.84 -15.29 -12.81
N THR A 114 22.81 -14.93 -13.65
CA THR A 114 23.51 -15.90 -14.49
C THR A 114 24.23 -16.85 -13.54
N LYS A 115 23.62 -18.01 -13.33
CA LYS A 115 24.22 -19.16 -12.67
C LYS A 115 25.55 -19.44 -13.37
N MET A 116 26.66 -19.02 -12.76
CA MET A 116 27.99 -19.35 -13.22
C MET A 116 28.09 -20.87 -13.13
N ALA A 117 28.11 -21.52 -14.29
CA ALA A 117 28.46 -22.92 -14.38
C ALA A 117 29.88 -23.04 -13.81
N ASP A 118 29.97 -23.83 -12.76
CA ASP A 118 31.19 -24.26 -12.11
C ASP A 118 32.09 -24.90 -13.16
N HIS A 119 33.07 -24.13 -13.65
CA HIS A 119 34.22 -24.68 -14.35
C HIS A 119 35.23 -25.04 -13.27
N GLU A 120 35.00 -26.23 -12.73
CA GLU A 120 35.93 -26.97 -11.88
C GLU A 120 37.03 -27.53 -12.82
N ASP A 121 38.15 -26.80 -12.92
CA ASP A 121 39.42 -27.27 -13.49
C ASP A 121 40.34 -27.78 -12.38
#